data_AF-A0A7G7BW51-F1
#
_entry.id   AF-A0A7G7BW51-F1
#
_cell.length_a   1.000
_cell.length_b   1.000
_cell.length_c   1.000
_cell.angle_alpha   90.00
_cell.angle_beta   90.00
_cell.angle_gamma   90.00
#
_symmetry.space_group_name_H-M   'P 1'
#
loop_
_entity.id
_entity.type
_entity.pdbx_description
1 polymer ?
#
loop_
_entity_poly.entity_id
_entity_poly.type
_entity_poly.pdbx_seq_one_letter_code
_entity_poly.pdbx_strand_id
1 'polypeptide(L)'
;MPELVATAPSQVFTWDITKAAGPLKGVWYHAYVIIDIFSRYIVGHTVERAESAVRAEELIRETITRNGIVPRRCTRTAAPR
;
A
#
# COMPACT_ATOMS: atom_id res chain seq x y z
N MET A 1 -10.12 1.34 -16.72
CA MET A 1 -9.26 1.39 -15.52
C MET A 1 -8.79 2.81 -15.34
N PRO A 2 -8.85 3.42 -14.14
CA PRO A 2 -8.31 4.75 -13.94
C PRO A 2 -6.77 4.71 -13.97
N GLU A 3 -6.16 5.70 -14.61
CA GLU A 3 -4.72 5.91 -14.61
C GLU A 3 -4.41 7.03 -13.60
N LEU A 4 -3.47 6.77 -12.69
CA LEU A 4 -3.00 7.73 -11.70
C LEU A 4 -1.54 8.07 -11.99
N VAL A 5 -1.23 9.36 -12.05
CA VAL A 5 0.11 9.87 -12.29
C VAL A 5 0.59 10.60 -11.03
N ALA A 6 1.80 10.27 -10.55
CA ALA A 6 2.46 10.99 -9.47
C ALA A 6 3.56 11.90 -10.04
N THR A 7 3.53 13.17 -9.66
CA THR A 7 4.51 14.20 -10.02
C THR A 7 5.44 14.58 -8.86
N ALA A 8 5.14 14.09 -7.65
CA ALA A 8 5.94 14.28 -6.44
C ALA A 8 5.75 13.09 -5.46
N PRO A 9 6.64 12.94 -4.45
CA PRO A 9 6.49 11.93 -3.40
C PRO A 9 5.16 12.09 -2.64
N SER A 10 4.69 11.00 -2.03
CA SER A 10 3.48 11.01 -1.17
C SER A 10 2.17 11.39 -1.89
N GLN A 11 2.08 11.23 -3.22
CA GLN A 11 0.86 11.50 -3.99
C GLN A 11 0.06 10.25 -4.36
N VAL A 12 0.75 9.20 -4.82
CA VAL A 12 0.13 7.94 -5.24
C VAL A 12 0.93 6.78 -4.70
N PHE A 13 0.25 5.89 -3.98
CA PHE A 13 0.84 4.69 -3.42
C PHE A 13 0.31 3.46 -4.12
N THR A 14 1.17 2.45 -4.23
CA THR A 14 0.80 1.10 -4.60
C THR A 14 1.07 0.18 -3.42
N TRP A 15 0.34 -0.92 -3.35
CA TRP A 15 0.49 -1.90 -2.29
C TRP A 15 0.40 -3.30 -2.89
N ASP A 16 1.10 -4.25 -2.28
CA ASP A 16 1.11 -5.65 -2.68
C ASP A 16 1.11 -6.56 -1.44
N ILE A 17 0.58 -7.77 -1.60
CA ILE A 17 0.65 -8.83 -0.60
C ILE A 17 1.34 -10.04 -1.22
N THR A 18 2.49 -10.39 -0.68
CA THR A 18 3.25 -11.58 -1.10
C THR A 18 3.22 -12.65 -0.02
N LYS A 19 2.92 -13.89 -0.40
CA LYS A 19 3.02 -15.04 0.50
C LYS A 19 4.47 -15.51 0.61
N ALA A 20 5.07 -15.35 1.78
CA ALA A 20 6.46 -15.71 2.06
C ALA A 20 6.55 -17.01 2.88
N ALA A 21 7.51 -17.87 2.52
CA ALA A 21 7.80 -19.07 3.29
C ALA A 21 8.44 -18.70 4.64
N GLY A 22 7.93 -19.28 5.73
CA GLY A 22 8.49 -19.11 7.06
C GLY A 22 9.76 -19.93 7.29
N PRO A 23 10.43 -19.74 8.44
CA PRO A 23 11.64 -20.49 8.80
C PRO A 23 11.39 -21.96 9.10
N LEU A 24 10.13 -22.35 9.34
CA LEU A 24 9.71 -23.73 9.60
C LEU A 24 8.87 -24.26 8.43
N LYS A 25 9.07 -25.54 8.10
CA LYS A 25 8.32 -26.21 7.04
C LYS A 25 6.82 -26.17 7.34
N GLY A 26 6.04 -25.68 6.38
CA GLY A 26 4.58 -25.56 6.49
C GLY A 26 4.10 -24.24 7.09
N VAL A 27 5.00 -23.38 7.59
CA VAL A 27 4.65 -22.04 8.05
C VAL A 27 4.75 -21.05 6.89
N TRP A 28 3.71 -20.23 6.73
CA TRP A 28 3.64 -19.19 5.71
C TRP A 28 3.26 -17.87 6.36
N TYR A 29 3.72 -16.79 5.75
CA TYR A 29 3.43 -15.43 6.16
C TYR A 29 2.90 -14.63 4.98
N HIS A 30 2.11 -13.60 5.27
CA HIS A 30 1.67 -12.60 4.33
C HIS A 30 2.50 -11.34 4.58
N ALA A 31 3.35 -10.99 3.62
CA ALA A 31 4.14 -9.77 3.64
C ALA A 31 3.36 -8.68 2.90
N TYR A 32 2.95 -7.67 3.65
CA TYR A 32 2.27 -6.48 3.14
C TYR A 32 3.31 -5.39 2.92
N VAL A 33 3.30 -4.78 1.74
CA VAL A 33 4.23 -3.69 1.40
C VAL A 33 3.45 -2.57 0.74
N ILE A 34 3.73 -1.33 1.14
CA ILE A 34 3.22 -0.11 0.53
C ILE A 34 4.42 0.68 -0.01
N ILE A 35 4.37 1.01 -1.29
CA ILE A 35 5.44 1.69 -2.03
C ILE A 35 4.90 3.02 -2.58
N ASP A 36 5.70 4.06 -2.43
CA ASP A 36 5.50 5.32 -3.15
C ASP A 36 5.97 5.16 -4.61
N ILE A 37 5.06 5.36 -5.57
CA ILE A 37 5.39 5.13 -6.98
C ILE A 37 6.38 6.16 -7.53
N PHE A 38 6.42 7.37 -6.98
CA PHE A 38 7.33 8.43 -7.43
C PHE A 38 8.75 8.20 -6.89
N SER A 39 8.87 8.01 -5.58
CA SER A 39 10.18 7.89 -4.92
C SER A 39 10.74 6.48 -4.88
N ARG A 40 9.91 5.46 -5.18
CA ARG A 40 10.23 4.02 -5.12
C ARG A 40 10.58 3.50 -3.72
N TYR A 41 10.37 4.29 -2.67
CA TYR A 41 10.59 3.86 -1.29
C TYR A 41 9.42 3.05 -0.73
N ILE A 42 9.75 2.09 0.12
CA ILE A 42 8.79 1.39 0.96
C ILE A 42 8.42 2.34 2.10
N VAL A 43 7.16 2.78 2.11
CA VAL A 43 6.62 3.76 3.07
C VAL A 43 5.87 3.09 4.22
N GLY A 44 5.48 1.82 4.04
CA GLY A 44 4.90 0.98 5.06
C GLY A 44 5.08 -0.50 4.73
N HIS A 45 5.32 -1.33 5.75
CA HIS A 45 5.32 -2.79 5.59
C HIS A 45 4.90 -3.47 6.89
N THR A 46 4.32 -4.68 6.79
CA THR A 46 4.15 -5.61 7.92
C THR A 46 4.21 -7.05 7.43
N VAL A 47 4.47 -7.98 8.34
CA VAL A 47 4.49 -9.43 8.05
C VAL A 47 3.60 -10.13 9.07
N GLU A 48 2.55 -10.79 8.58
CA GLU A 48 1.53 -11.42 9.41
C GLU A 48 1.41 -12.92 9.12
N ARG A 49 1.04 -13.71 10.14
CA ARG A 49 0.86 -15.17 9.99
C ARG A 49 -0.43 -15.57 9.26
N ALA A 50 -1.42 -14.68 9.24
CA ALA A 50 -2.69 -14.89 8.57
C ALA A 50 -3.07 -13.62 7.82
N GLU A 51 -3.79 -13.80 6.71
CA GLU A 51 -4.34 -12.66 5.98
C GLU A 51 -5.41 -11.97 6.85
N SER A 52 -5.17 -10.71 7.22
CA SER A 52 -6.10 -9.92 8.03
C SER A 52 -6.31 -8.55 7.39
N ALA A 53 -7.55 -8.30 6.96
CA ALA A 53 -7.96 -6.99 6.44
C ALA A 53 -7.77 -5.87 7.47
N VAL A 54 -7.92 -6.19 8.77
CA VAL A 54 -7.75 -5.23 9.87
C VAL A 54 -6.29 -4.76 9.96
N ARG A 55 -5.33 -5.69 9.85
CA ARG A 55 -3.90 -5.35 9.86
C ARG A 55 -3.50 -4.53 8.63
N ALA A 56 -4.07 -4.84 7.47
CA ALA A 56 -3.87 -4.04 6.27
C ALA A 56 -4.42 -2.62 6.43
N GLU A 57 -5.60 -2.45 7.02
CA GLU A 57 -6.18 -1.13 7.29
C GLU A 57 -5.32 -0.32 8.27
N GLU A 58 -4.86 -0.93 9.36
CA GLU A 58 -3.94 -0.33 10.33
C GLU A 58 -2.65 0.14 9.64
N LEU A 59 -2.03 -0.72 8.82
CA LEU A 59 -0.83 -0.38 8.06
C LEU A 59 -1.05 0.83 7.15
N ILE A 60 -2.15 0.86 6.41
CA ILE A 60 -2.49 1.97 5.51
C ILE A 60 -2.67 3.26 6.31
N ARG A 61 -3.39 3.21 7.43
CA ARG A 61 -3.64 4.38 8.30
C ARG A 61 -2.35 4.94 8.88
N GLU A 62 -1.48 4.08 9.40
CA GLU A 62 -0.17 4.46 9.91
C GLU A 62 0.71 5.08 8.82
N THR A 63 0.71 4.49 7.62
CA THR A 63 1.48 4.96 6.48
C THR A 63 1.01 6.33 6.01
N ILE A 64 -0.31 6.56 5.93
CA ILE A 64 -0.89 7.88 5.62
C ILE A 64 -0.48 8.92 6.66
N THR A 65 -0.56 8.55 7.95
CA THR A 65 -0.24 9.44 9.07
C THR A 65 1.24 9.82 9.07
N ARG A 66 2.14 8.85 8.85
CA ARG A 66 3.60 9.05 8.81
C ARG A 66 4.03 9.91 7.63
N ASN A 67 3.41 9.71 6.47
CA ASN A 67 3.81 10.38 5.22
C ASN A 67 3.08 11.71 4.97
N GLY A 68 2.20 12.13 5.89
CA GLY A 68 1.53 13.43 5.85
C GLY A 68 0.53 13.56 4.69
N ILE A 69 -0.08 12.45 4.26
CA ILE A 69 -0.92 12.44 3.07
C ILE A 69 -2.32 12.87 3.43
N VAL A 70 -2.82 13.88 2.71
CA VAL A 70 -4.25 14.16 2.68
C VAL A 70 -4.87 13.22 1.65
N PRO A 71 -5.75 12.26 2.04
CA PRO A 71 -6.37 11.36 1.08
C PRO A 71 -7.20 12.18 0.10
N ARG A 72 -6.67 12.43 -1.10
CA ARG A 72 -7.50 12.95 -2.18
C ARG A 72 -8.34 11.78 -2.66
N ARG A 73 -9.64 11.82 -2.33
CA ARG A 73 -10.63 10.91 -2.89
C ARG A 73 -10.45 10.91 -4.42
N CYS A 74 -10.21 9.74 -5.01
CA CYS A 74 -10.26 9.58 -6.46
C CYS A 74 -11.70 9.80 -6.92
N THR A 75 -12.11 11.05 -7.09
CA THR A 75 -13.34 11.38 -7.80
C THR A 75 -13.05 11.19 -9.28
N ARG A 76 -13.81 10.30 -9.91
CA ARG A 76 -13.86 10.11 -11.36
C ARG A 76 -14.23 11.44 -12.03
N THR A 77 -13.25 12.24 -12.41
CA THR A 77 -13.48 13.27 -13.44
C THR A 77 -13.52 12.53 -14.76
N ALA A 78 -14.73 12.19 -15.21
CA ALA A 78 -14.91 11.86 -16.62
C ALA A 78 -14.56 13.13 -17.41
N ALA A 79 -13.50 13.08 -18.20
CA ALA A 79 -13.23 14.14 -19.17
C ALA A 79 -14.42 14.20 -20.16
N PRO A 80 -14.95 15.39 -20.50
CA PRO A 80 -15.85 15.51 -21.63
C PRO A 80 -15.06 15.21 -22.91
N ARG A 81 -15.76 14.57 -23.86
CA ARG A 81 -15.24 14.16 -25.18
C ARG A 81 -14.57 15.29 -25.94
#